data_AF-A0A8T4JJK3-F1
#
_entry.id   AF-A0A8T4JJK3-F1
#
_cell.length_a   1.000
_cell.length_b   1.000
_cell.length_c   1.000
_cell.angle_alpha   90.00
_cell.angle_beta   90.00
_cell.angle_gamma   90.00
#
_symmetry.space_group_name_H-M   'P 1'
#
loop_
_entity.id
_entity.type
_entity.pdbx_description
1 polymer ?
#
loop_
_entity_poly.entity_id
_entity_poly.type
_entity_poly.pdbx_seq_one_letter_code
_entity_poly.pdbx_strand_id
1 'polypeptide(L)'
;MAKTKPSHKLLNNPKAQGISVNIIIIAAIALIILVVLVAVFTGRFGLFSTGVREATTCNEACAALGMEKGSSADGDKLPGFKDQSGDECYCKAKNG
;
A
#
# COMPACT_ATOMS: atom_id res chain seq x y z
N MET A 1 79.91 6.75 -10.62
CA MET A 1 78.83 7.56 -10.03
C MET A 1 77.60 7.45 -10.91
N ALA A 2 76.48 6.91 -10.39
CA ALA A 2 75.10 7.27 -10.74
C ALA A 2 74.14 6.44 -9.87
N LYS A 3 73.37 7.13 -9.03
CA LYS A 3 72.41 6.60 -8.06
C LYS A 3 71.04 7.22 -8.43
N THR A 4 69.93 6.52 -8.12
CA THR A 4 68.50 6.92 -8.26
C THR A 4 67.88 6.67 -9.64
N LYS A 5 66.63 6.17 -9.81
CA LYS A 5 65.38 6.29 -9.03
C LYS A 5 64.53 5.00 -9.11
N PRO A 6 63.91 4.53 -8.02
CA PRO A 6 62.80 3.58 -8.11
C PRO A 6 61.54 4.32 -8.58
N SER A 7 61.02 3.94 -9.74
CA SER A 7 59.72 4.40 -10.25
C SER A 7 58.63 4.01 -9.27
N HIS A 8 58.20 4.97 -8.46
CA HIS A 8 57.06 4.83 -7.57
C HIS A 8 55.81 4.61 -8.42
N LYS A 9 55.46 3.34 -8.61
CA LYS A 9 54.24 2.88 -9.26
C LYS A 9 53.09 3.28 -8.35
N LEU A 10 52.53 4.48 -8.53
CA LEU A 10 51.22 4.82 -8.01
C LEU A 10 50.25 3.81 -8.63
N LEU A 11 49.82 2.81 -7.87
CA LEU A 11 48.66 1.98 -8.21
C LEU A 11 47.39 2.83 -8.05
N ASN A 12 47.20 3.77 -8.98
CA ASN A 12 45.88 4.19 -9.40
C ASN A 12 45.31 2.99 -10.18
N ASN A 13 44.59 2.13 -9.46
CA ASN A 13 43.89 1.00 -10.04
C ASN A 13 42.41 1.34 -10.17
N PRO A 14 41.92 1.84 -11.32
CA PRO A 14 40.50 2.05 -11.54
C PRO A 14 39.75 0.73 -11.82
N LYS A 15 40.34 -0.46 -11.54
CA LYS A 15 39.71 -1.77 -11.80
C LYS A 15 38.72 -2.22 -10.72
N ALA A 16 38.39 -1.39 -9.73
CA ALA A 16 37.50 -1.78 -8.63
C ALA A 16 36.09 -1.19 -8.69
N GLN A 17 35.62 -0.72 -9.86
CA GLN A 17 34.18 -0.53 -10.07
C GLN A 17 33.62 -1.77 -10.77
N GLY A 18 33.36 -2.82 -9.99
CA GLY A 18 32.75 -4.08 -10.44
C GLY A 18 31.31 -3.95 -10.94
N ILE A 19 30.73 -2.74 -10.84
CA ILE A 19 29.45 -2.36 -11.42
C ILE A 19 29.65 -1.02 -12.13
N SER A 20 29.19 -0.91 -13.37
CA SER A 20 29.26 0.33 -14.14
C SER A 20 28.51 1.43 -13.42
N VAL A 21 29.12 2.62 -13.31
CA VAL A 21 28.50 3.81 -12.68
C VAL A 21 27.11 4.09 -13.26
N ASN A 22 26.91 3.80 -14.54
CA ASN A 22 25.62 3.97 -15.20
C ASN A 22 24.50 3.12 -14.57
N ILE A 23 24.83 1.90 -14.12
CA ILE A 23 23.87 1.01 -13.44
C ILE A 23 23.50 1.55 -12.06
N ILE A 24 24.47 2.11 -11.34
CA ILE A 24 24.23 2.73 -10.03
C ILE A 24 23.24 3.90 -10.17
N ILE A 25 23.44 4.73 -11.19
CA ILE A 25 22.57 5.89 -11.48
C ILE A 25 21.14 5.41 -11.79
N ILE A 26 20.99 4.42 -12.68
CA ILE A 26 19.67 3.89 -13.05
C ILE A 26 18.98 3.24 -11.84
N ALA A 27 19.71 2.48 -11.03
CA ALA A 27 19.17 1.83 -9.83
C ALA A 27 18.65 2.85 -8.80
N ALA A 28 19.37 3.95 -8.60
CA ALA A 28 18.95 5.02 -7.70
C ALA A 28 17.66 5.71 -8.18
N ILE A 29 17.55 6.02 -9.48
CA ILE A 29 16.34 6.63 -10.05
C ILE A 29 15.13 5.69 -9.91
N ALA A 30 15.30 4.40 -10.22
CA ALA A 30 14.25 3.41 -10.11
C ALA A 30 13.74 3.27 -8.66
N LEU A 31 14.64 3.28 -7.68
CA LEU A 31 14.29 3.20 -6.26
C LEU A 31 13.49 4.44 -5.83
N ILE A 32 13.92 5.65 -6.22
CA ILE A 32 13.21 6.90 -5.89
C ILE A 32 11.78 6.86 -6.43
N ILE A 33 11.60 6.47 -7.69
CA ILE A 33 10.26 6.38 -8.30
C ILE A 33 9.39 5.38 -7.53
N LEU A 34 9.92 4.21 -7.18
CA LEU A 34 9.19 3.22 -6.41
C LEU A 34 8.72 3.78 -5.06
N VAL A 35 9.58 4.49 -4.33
CA VAL A 35 9.24 5.11 -3.05
C VAL A 35 8.16 6.18 -3.23
N VAL A 36 8.25 7.01 -4.27
CA VAL A 36 7.25 8.04 -4.56
C VAL A 36 5.90 7.42 -4.89
N LEU A 37 5.88 6.37 -5.71
CA LEU A 37 4.65 5.65 -6.03
C LEU A 37 4.02 5.08 -4.76
N VAL A 38 4.77 4.31 -3.96
CA VAL A 38 4.27 3.75 -2.70
C VAL A 38 3.76 4.85 -1.78
N ALA A 39 4.48 5.97 -1.62
CA ALA A 39 4.04 7.07 -0.76
C ALA A 39 2.73 7.72 -1.23
N VAL A 40 2.57 7.96 -2.54
CA VAL A 40 1.32 8.53 -3.10
C VAL A 40 0.17 7.52 -3.03
N PHE A 41 0.45 6.26 -3.36
CA PHE A 41 -0.54 5.18 -3.26
C PHE A 41 -0.98 5.01 -1.81
N THR A 42 -0.06 4.84 -0.85
CA THR A 42 -0.38 4.74 0.58
C THR A 42 -1.09 5.99 1.09
N GLY A 43 -0.67 7.19 0.69
CA GLY A 43 -1.32 8.45 1.08
C GLY A 43 -2.77 8.56 0.60
N ARG A 44 -3.07 8.13 -0.63
CA ARG A 44 -4.45 8.09 -1.15
C ARG A 44 -5.24 6.90 -0.59
N PHE A 45 -4.66 5.71 -0.49
CA PHE A 45 -5.31 4.53 0.08
C PHE A 45 -5.67 4.70 1.56
N GLY A 46 -4.92 5.51 2.32
CA GLY A 46 -5.28 5.86 3.69
C GLY A 46 -6.67 6.52 3.79
N LEU A 47 -6.97 7.46 2.88
CA LEU A 47 -8.29 8.10 2.78
C LEU A 47 -9.37 7.16 2.22
N PHE A 48 -9.02 6.30 1.25
CA PHE A 48 -9.96 5.31 0.74
C PHE A 48 -10.31 4.24 1.77
N SER A 49 -9.39 3.86 2.67
CA SER A 49 -9.69 2.86 3.71
C SER A 49 -10.77 3.35 4.69
N THR A 50 -10.79 4.64 5.02
CA THR A 50 -11.85 5.24 5.83
C THR A 50 -13.17 5.26 5.06
N GLY A 51 -13.15 5.65 3.78
CA GLY A 51 -14.35 5.66 2.93
C GLY A 51 -14.93 4.27 2.64
N VAL A 52 -14.10 3.23 2.49
CA VAL A 52 -14.57 1.83 2.31
C VAL A 52 -15.09 1.25 3.63
N ARG A 53 -14.50 1.65 4.76
CA ARG A 53 -15.05 1.32 6.08
C ARG A 53 -16.42 1.99 6.26
N GLU A 54 -16.60 3.22 5.81
CA GLU A 54 -17.89 3.92 5.81
C GLU A 54 -18.88 3.41 4.76
N ALA A 55 -18.42 2.85 3.63
CA ALA A 55 -19.28 2.28 2.59
C ALA A 55 -19.78 0.84 2.87
N THR A 56 -19.40 0.27 4.02
CA THR A 56 -19.87 -1.05 4.45
C THR A 56 -20.65 -0.94 5.75
N THR A 57 -21.52 0.07 5.88
CA THR A 57 -22.50 0.02 6.98
C THR A 57 -23.51 -1.08 6.70
N CYS A 58 -24.06 -1.69 7.76
CA CYS A 58 -25.16 -2.65 7.59
C CYS A 58 -26.34 -2.06 6.81
N ASN A 59 -26.51 -0.73 6.81
CA ASN A 59 -27.56 -0.07 6.05
C ASN A 59 -27.35 -0.20 4.54
N GLU A 60 -26.14 0.09 4.03
CA GLU A 60 -25.83 -0.04 2.60
C GLU A 60 -25.89 -1.50 2.14
N ALA A 61 -25.42 -2.43 2.97
CA ALA A 61 -25.50 -3.87 2.70
C ALA A 61 -26.96 -4.35 2.60
N CYS A 62 -27.84 -3.93 3.53
CA CYS A 62 -29.27 -4.25 3.45
C CYS A 62 -29.95 -3.54 2.27
N ALA A 63 -29.59 -2.28 2.00
CA ALA A 63 -30.16 -1.49 0.91
C ALA A 63 -29.84 -2.08 -0.48
N ALA A 64 -28.64 -2.65 -0.67
CA ALA A 64 -28.27 -3.36 -1.90
C ALA A 64 -29.15 -4.59 -2.17
N LEU A 65 -29.75 -5.16 -1.13
CA LEU A 65 -30.70 -6.27 -1.20
C LEU A 65 -32.17 -5.81 -1.25
N GLY A 66 -32.42 -4.50 -1.29
CA GLY A 66 -33.77 -3.92 -1.25
C GLY A 66 -34.42 -3.95 0.15
N MET A 67 -33.64 -4.22 1.18
CA MET A 67 -34.08 -4.29 2.58
C MET A 67 -33.65 -3.03 3.35
N GLU A 68 -34.14 -2.88 4.59
CA GLU A 68 -33.66 -1.86 5.54
C GLU A 68 -32.86 -2.50 6.68
N LYS A 69 -32.00 -1.71 7.35
CA LYS A 69 -31.26 -2.17 8.53
C LYS A 69 -32.26 -2.59 9.62
N GLY A 70 -32.22 -3.86 10.00
CA GLY A 70 -32.94 -4.43 11.12
C GLY A 70 -32.07 -4.52 12.37
N SER A 71 -32.61 -5.18 13.40
CA SER A 71 -31.90 -5.53 14.64
C SER A 71 -32.05 -7.02 14.89
N SER A 72 -31.30 -7.56 15.86
CA SER A 72 -31.38 -8.99 16.24
C SER A 72 -32.77 -9.41 16.75
N ALA A 73 -33.65 -8.47 17.06
CA ALA A 73 -35.03 -8.76 17.49
C ALA A 73 -36.02 -8.89 16.32
N ASP A 74 -35.74 -8.28 15.17
CA ASP A 74 -36.76 -8.00 14.15
C ASP A 74 -36.27 -8.21 12.70
N GLY A 75 -35.03 -8.67 12.51
CA GLY A 75 -34.41 -8.81 11.19
C GLY A 75 -33.68 -10.14 11.01
N ASP A 76 -33.51 -10.51 9.74
CA ASP A 76 -32.72 -11.66 9.30
C ASP A 76 -31.24 -11.31 9.30
N LYS A 77 -30.42 -12.16 9.90
CA LYS A 77 -28.97 -12.00 9.92
C LYS A 77 -28.39 -12.07 8.51
N LEU A 78 -27.56 -11.11 8.14
CA LEU A 78 -26.86 -11.09 6.87
C LEU A 78 -25.48 -11.77 7.01
N PRO A 79 -25.31 -13.01 6.52
CA PRO A 79 -24.08 -13.77 6.73
C PRO A 79 -22.90 -13.12 6.00
N GLY A 80 -21.76 -12.99 6.71
CA GLY A 80 -20.53 -12.43 6.15
C GLY A 80 -20.45 -10.91 6.18
N PHE A 81 -21.49 -10.21 6.60
CA PHE A 81 -21.47 -8.76 6.81
C PHE A 81 -21.46 -8.42 8.30
N LYS A 82 -20.44 -7.68 8.72
CA LYS A 82 -20.31 -7.09 10.05
C LYS A 82 -20.11 -5.60 9.93
N ASP A 83 -20.58 -4.85 10.91
CA ASP A 83 -20.32 -3.42 10.98
C ASP A 83 -18.86 -3.15 11.42
N GLN A 84 -18.46 -1.88 11.45
CA GLN A 84 -17.11 -1.49 11.90
C GLN A 84 -16.82 -1.78 13.39
N SER A 85 -17.85 -2.02 14.19
CA SER A 85 -17.81 -2.41 15.61
C SER A 85 -17.66 -3.93 15.77
N GLY A 86 -17.80 -4.70 14.69
CA GLY A 86 -17.75 -6.17 14.68
C GLY A 86 -19.10 -6.83 14.95
N ASP A 87 -20.17 -6.04 15.02
CA ASP A 87 -21.53 -6.51 15.25
C ASP A 87 -22.12 -7.12 13.98
N GLU A 88 -22.96 -8.13 14.17
CA GLU A 88 -23.61 -8.81 13.05
C GLU A 88 -24.66 -7.89 12.42
N CYS A 89 -24.68 -7.84 11.09
CA CYS A 89 -25.71 -7.08 10.39
C CYS A 89 -27.02 -7.87 10.34
N TYR A 90 -28.13 -7.20 10.63
CA TYR A 90 -29.48 -7.71 10.47
C TYR A 90 -30.23 -6.84 9.47
N CYS A 91 -30.99 -7.46 8.57
CA CYS A 91 -31.81 -6.79 7.56
C CYS A 91 -33.27 -7.20 7.72
N LYS A 92 -34.20 -6.28 7.47
CA LYS A 92 -35.63 -6.60 7.47
C LYS A 92 -36.29 -6.04 6.21
N ALA A 93 -37.41 -6.64 5.82
CA ALA A 93 -38.20 -6.15 4.71
C ALA A 93 -38.68 -4.71 4.97
N LYS A 94 -38.62 -3.86 3.93
CA LYS A 94 -39.20 -2.52 4.01
C LYS A 94 -40.72 -2.62 4.05
N ASN A 95 -41.31 -2.27 5.19
CA ASN A 95 -42.75 -2.04 5.26
C ASN A 95 -43.01 -0.62 4.71
N GLY A 96 -43.50 -0.56 3.47
CA GLY A 96 -43.89 0.68 2.80
C GLY A 96 -45.11 1.32 3.44
#